data_AF-A0A946DGV3-F1
#
_entry.id   AF-A0A946DGV3-F1
#
_cell.length_a   1.000
_cell.length_b   1.000
_cell.length_c   1.000
_cell.angle_alpha   90.00
_cell.angle_beta   90.00
_cell.angle_gamma   90.00
#
_symmetry.space_group_name_H-M   'P 1'
#
loop_
_entity.id
_entity.type
_entity.pdbx_description
1 polymer ?
#
loop_
_entity_poly.entity_id
_entity_poly.type
_entity_poly.pdbx_seq_one_letter_code
_entity_poly.pdbx_strand_id
1 'polypeptide(L)'
;MNGILIVKEIFRKNISLLTVVLLLIYIPFIESFSPTLWGLNWNSPLLMDKVGWYLRAVKLFFVSYGLLLFIKWEVQIHELLSVKAIFYLFKVFTFLIGILQIALLSIGFLFFHTGQSLDRKHIEKSYGDFSIYTLTRDVGGLGGSQYFYIKCPKYFGRYQLTFIKKTDWLRDFDSYINDDVLFIKTESDETHQVNLSEYNLCNDK
;
A
#
# COMPACT_ATOMS: atom_id res chain seq x y z
N MET A 1 -31.74 -34.90 -24.16
CA MET A 1 -30.47 -34.18 -24.38
C MET A 1 -30.45 -32.75 -23.84
N ASN A 2 -31.57 -32.01 -23.78
CA ASN A 2 -31.57 -30.62 -23.28
C ASN A 2 -31.31 -30.44 -21.77
N GLY A 3 -31.68 -31.41 -20.92
CA GLY A 3 -31.50 -31.29 -19.46
C GLY A 3 -30.04 -31.23 -19.00
N ILE A 4 -29.14 -31.99 -19.65
CA ILE A 4 -27.71 -32.02 -19.29
C ILE A 4 -27.02 -30.69 -19.61
N LEU A 5 -27.43 -30.05 -20.71
CA LEU A 5 -26.92 -28.74 -21.13
C LEU A 5 -27.30 -27.64 -20.13
N ILE A 6 -28.54 -27.65 -19.65
CA ILE A 6 -29.05 -26.67 -18.67
C ILE A 6 -28.34 -26.81 -17.32
N VAL A 7 -28.16 -28.05 -16.83
CA VAL A 7 -27.46 -28.30 -15.56
C VAL A 7 -26.01 -27.84 -15.61
N LYS A 8 -25.31 -28.09 -16.72
CA LYS A 8 -23.92 -27.67 -16.92
C LYS A 8 -23.78 -26.14 -16.93
N GLU A 9 -24.77 -25.44 -17.50
CA GLU A 9 -24.79 -23.98 -17.57
C GLU A 9 -25.06 -23.33 -16.21
N ILE A 10 -25.99 -23.87 -15.42
CA ILE A 10 -26.26 -23.44 -14.04
C ILE A 10 -25.02 -23.64 -13.16
N PHE A 11 -24.39 -24.82 -13.26
CA PHE A 11 -23.18 -25.12 -12.48
C PHE A 11 -22.02 -24.17 -12.81
N ARG A 12 -21.79 -23.88 -14.10
CA ARG A 12 -20.79 -22.91 -14.55
C ARG A 12 -21.06 -21.51 -14.02
N LYS A 13 -22.33 -21.08 -14.02
CA LYS A 13 -22.74 -19.77 -13.48
C LYS A 13 -22.46 -19.68 -11.98
N ASN A 14 -22.79 -20.72 -11.22
CA ASN A 14 -22.56 -20.77 -9.78
C ASN A 14 -21.05 -20.73 -9.46
N ILE A 15 -20.22 -21.46 -10.21
CA ILE A 15 -18.75 -21.39 -10.07
C ILE A 15 -18.25 -19.97 -10.33
N SER A 16 -18.71 -19.34 -11.42
CA SER A 16 -18.30 -17.97 -11.74
C SER A 16 -18.67 -16.99 -10.62
N LEU A 17 -19.84 -17.14 -10.00
CA LEU A 17 -20.26 -16.33 -8.86
C LEU A 17 -19.32 -16.53 -7.66
N LEU A 18 -19.02 -17.78 -7.33
CA LEU A 18 -18.08 -18.10 -6.25
C LEU A 18 -16.69 -17.51 -6.52
N THR A 19 -16.18 -17.64 -7.75
CA THR A 19 -14.90 -17.03 -8.14
C THR A 19 -14.91 -15.53 -7.95
N VAL A 20 -15.96 -14.83 -8.39
CA VAL A 20 -16.07 -13.37 -8.20
C VAL A 20 -16.06 -12.99 -6.73
N VAL A 21 -16.83 -13.69 -5.88
CA VAL A 21 -16.84 -13.46 -4.43
C VAL A 21 -15.44 -13.66 -3.83
N LEU A 22 -14.75 -14.75 -4.22
CA LEU A 22 -13.41 -15.03 -3.75
C LEU A 22 -12.41 -13.93 -4.17
N LEU A 23 -12.45 -13.50 -5.43
CA LEU A 23 -11.56 -12.44 -5.92
C LEU A 23 -11.80 -11.12 -5.17
N LEU A 24 -13.06 -10.75 -4.94
CA LEU A 24 -13.43 -9.50 -4.26
C LEU A 24 -13.02 -9.47 -2.79
N ILE A 25 -12.99 -10.61 -2.10
CA ILE A 25 -12.65 -10.67 -0.67
C ILE A 25 -11.16 -10.96 -0.45
N TYR A 26 -10.60 -11.91 -1.20
CA TYR A 26 -9.26 -12.43 -0.95
C TYR A 26 -8.16 -11.67 -1.70
N ILE A 27 -8.39 -11.07 -2.88
CA ILE A 27 -7.36 -10.22 -3.51
C ILE A 27 -7.01 -9.02 -2.62
N PRO A 28 -7.99 -8.24 -2.12
CA PRO A 28 -7.70 -7.15 -1.18
C PRO A 28 -6.99 -7.61 0.09
N PHE A 29 -7.33 -8.81 0.57
CA PHE A 29 -6.68 -9.41 1.73
C PHE A 29 -5.19 -9.65 1.49
N ILE A 30 -4.85 -10.34 0.39
CA ILE A 30 -3.46 -10.72 0.11
C ILE A 30 -2.62 -9.48 -0.20
N GLU A 31 -3.16 -8.51 -0.95
CA GLU A 31 -2.42 -7.27 -1.24
C GLU A 31 -2.11 -6.49 0.04
N SER A 32 -2.96 -6.59 1.08
CA SER A 32 -2.73 -5.90 2.36
C SER A 32 -1.50 -6.38 3.14
N PHE A 33 -0.89 -7.51 2.77
CA PHE A 33 0.38 -7.97 3.34
C PHE A 33 1.61 -7.35 2.66
N SER A 34 1.42 -6.59 1.59
CA SER A 34 2.50 -5.99 0.81
C SER A 34 2.36 -4.45 0.82
N PRO A 35 3.46 -3.69 0.57
CA PRO A 35 3.36 -2.26 0.31
C PRO A 35 2.45 -1.99 -0.90
N THR A 36 1.93 -0.78 -1.01
CA THR A 36 0.98 -0.35 -2.06
C THR A 36 1.32 -0.92 -3.44
N LEU A 37 0.33 -1.56 -4.08
CA LEU A 37 0.47 -2.25 -5.36
C LEU A 37 1.59 -3.29 -5.35
N TRP A 38 1.68 -4.08 -4.29
CA TRP A 38 2.68 -5.15 -4.15
C TRP A 38 4.14 -4.64 -4.16
N GLY A 39 4.38 -3.43 -3.67
CA GLY A 39 5.72 -2.83 -3.66
C GLY A 39 6.22 -2.45 -5.06
N LEU A 40 5.30 -2.12 -5.98
CA LEU A 40 5.66 -1.69 -7.33
C LEU A 40 6.56 -0.44 -7.31
N ASN A 41 6.43 0.44 -6.28
CA ASN A 41 7.22 1.66 -6.11
C ASN A 41 7.30 2.45 -7.43
N TRP A 42 6.15 2.84 -7.96
CA TRP A 42 6.05 3.43 -9.28
C TRP A 42 6.14 4.96 -9.21
N ASN A 43 6.99 5.53 -10.07
CA ASN A 43 7.17 6.95 -10.35
C ASN A 43 7.71 7.78 -9.17
N SER A 44 6.97 7.89 -8.07
CA SER A 44 7.43 8.61 -6.88
C SER A 44 6.80 8.10 -5.58
N PRO A 45 7.52 8.21 -4.44
CA PRO A 45 6.96 7.90 -3.12
C PRO A 45 5.71 8.70 -2.78
N LEU A 46 5.65 9.98 -3.18
CA LEU A 46 4.47 10.83 -2.99
C LEU A 46 3.26 10.28 -3.74
N LEU A 47 3.44 9.87 -5.00
CA LEU A 47 2.36 9.31 -5.80
C LEU A 47 1.90 7.97 -5.22
N MET A 48 2.82 7.12 -4.77
CA MET A 48 2.48 5.85 -4.13
C MET A 48 1.72 6.04 -2.81
N ASP A 49 2.03 7.07 -2.01
CA ASP A 49 1.24 7.38 -0.80
C ASP A 49 -0.19 7.80 -1.16
N LYS A 50 -0.36 8.66 -2.18
CA LYS A 50 -1.68 9.06 -2.71
C LYS A 50 -2.46 7.86 -3.26
N VAL A 51 -1.83 7.03 -4.10
CA VAL A 51 -2.44 5.81 -4.67
C VAL A 51 -2.83 4.84 -3.56
N GLY A 52 -2.02 4.70 -2.52
CA GLY A 52 -2.33 3.86 -1.37
C GLY A 52 -3.65 4.25 -0.70
N TRP A 53 -3.95 5.55 -0.61
CA TRP A 53 -5.22 6.04 -0.08
C TRP A 53 -6.41 5.64 -0.97
N TYR A 54 -6.36 5.93 -2.28
CA TYR A 54 -7.42 5.52 -3.21
C TYR A 54 -7.61 4.00 -3.23
N LEU A 55 -6.52 3.25 -3.18
CA LEU A 55 -6.54 1.79 -3.18
C LEU A 55 -7.26 1.25 -1.94
N ARG A 56 -7.07 1.85 -0.76
CA ARG A 56 -7.83 1.48 0.46
C ARG A 56 -9.34 1.65 0.26
N ALA A 57 -9.79 2.71 -0.42
CA ALA A 57 -11.21 2.94 -0.69
C ALA A 57 -11.77 1.88 -1.63
N VAL A 58 -11.04 1.60 -2.72
CA VAL A 58 -11.39 0.56 -3.68
C VAL A 58 -11.49 -0.82 -3.02
N LYS A 59 -10.51 -1.17 -2.17
CA LYS A 59 -10.56 -2.43 -1.39
C LYS A 59 -11.77 -2.51 -0.47
N LEU A 60 -12.07 -1.43 0.25
CA LEU A 60 -13.22 -1.40 1.16
C LEU A 60 -14.53 -1.63 0.39
N PHE A 61 -14.66 -0.99 -0.78
CA PHE A 61 -15.78 -1.24 -1.68
C PHE A 61 -15.83 -2.71 -2.14
N PHE A 62 -14.72 -3.28 -2.59
CA PHE A 62 -14.66 -4.68 -3.03
C PHE A 62 -15.02 -5.68 -1.94
N VAL A 63 -14.45 -5.54 -0.74
CA VAL A 63 -14.73 -6.46 0.37
C VAL A 63 -16.20 -6.35 0.79
N SER A 64 -16.72 -5.12 0.89
CA SER A 64 -18.13 -4.89 1.25
C SER A 64 -19.08 -5.48 0.21
N TYR A 65 -18.82 -5.23 -1.08
CA TYR A 65 -19.61 -5.77 -2.17
C TYR A 65 -19.50 -7.29 -2.28
N GLY A 66 -18.31 -7.86 -2.07
CA GLY A 66 -18.06 -9.29 -2.02
C GLY A 66 -18.84 -10.00 -0.92
N LEU A 67 -18.89 -9.42 0.29
CA LEU A 67 -19.71 -9.94 1.38
C LEU A 67 -21.22 -9.85 1.09
N LEU A 68 -21.68 -8.75 0.50
CA LEU A 68 -23.08 -8.60 0.09
C LEU A 68 -23.48 -9.66 -0.94
N LEU A 69 -22.61 -9.91 -1.93
CA LEU A 69 -22.82 -10.98 -2.92
C LEU A 69 -22.84 -12.35 -2.25
N PHE A 70 -21.93 -12.60 -1.31
CA PHE A 70 -21.88 -13.86 -0.59
C PHE A 70 -23.18 -14.14 0.18
N ILE A 71 -23.74 -13.12 0.86
CA ILE A 71 -25.03 -13.22 1.56
C ILE A 71 -26.17 -13.45 0.57
N LYS A 72 -26.22 -12.66 -0.51
CA LYS A 72 -27.31 -12.69 -1.49
C LYS A 72 -27.43 -14.05 -2.18
N TRP A 73 -26.30 -14.68 -2.49
CA TRP A 73 -26.24 -15.92 -3.26
C TRP A 73 -25.84 -17.13 -2.40
N GLU A 74 -26.04 -17.04 -1.08
CA GLU A 74 -25.64 -18.07 -0.11
C GLU A 74 -26.15 -19.47 -0.50
N VAL A 75 -27.43 -19.57 -0.86
CA VAL A 75 -28.08 -20.84 -1.24
C VAL A 75 -27.39 -21.50 -2.44
N GLN A 76 -27.05 -20.72 -3.46
CA GLN A 76 -26.40 -21.24 -4.67
C GLN A 76 -24.96 -21.68 -4.43
N ILE A 77 -24.26 -21.00 -3.53
CA ILE A 77 -22.91 -21.38 -3.11
C ILE A 77 -22.97 -22.65 -2.24
N HIS A 78 -23.98 -22.78 -1.38
CA HIS A 78 -24.22 -24.00 -0.62
C HIS A 78 -24.45 -25.20 -1.54
N GLU A 79 -25.19 -25.05 -2.63
CA GLU A 79 -25.41 -26.12 -3.62
C GLU A 79 -24.11 -26.59 -4.33
N LEU A 80 -23.08 -25.74 -4.42
CA LEU A 80 -21.76 -26.14 -4.95
C LEU A 80 -20.95 -26.97 -3.96
N LEU A 81 -21.17 -26.78 -2.66
CA LEU A 81 -20.43 -27.43 -1.59
C LEU A 81 -21.27 -28.58 -1.03
N SER A 82 -21.04 -29.78 -1.56
CA SER A 82 -21.82 -30.98 -1.21
C SER A 82 -21.85 -31.31 0.28
N VAL A 83 -20.89 -30.81 1.07
CA VAL A 83 -20.73 -31.11 2.50
C VAL A 83 -21.07 -29.88 3.35
N LYS A 84 -22.14 -30.01 4.15
CA LYS A 84 -22.63 -28.93 5.06
C LYS A 84 -21.54 -28.38 5.98
N ALA A 85 -20.68 -29.25 6.54
CA ALA A 85 -19.60 -28.85 7.42
C ALA A 85 -18.56 -27.95 6.72
N ILE A 86 -18.19 -28.28 5.47
CA ILE A 86 -17.24 -27.50 4.67
C ILE A 86 -17.84 -26.13 4.35
N PHE A 87 -19.12 -26.08 3.98
CA PHE A 87 -19.81 -24.82 3.73
C PHE A 87 -19.84 -23.91 4.96
N TYR A 88 -20.20 -24.44 6.12
CA TYR A 88 -20.22 -23.65 7.36
C TYR A 88 -18.83 -23.14 7.74
N LEU A 89 -17.80 -23.97 7.61
CA LEU A 89 -16.42 -23.58 7.85
C LEU A 89 -15.99 -22.44 6.91
N PHE A 90 -16.26 -22.61 5.60
CA PHE A 90 -15.98 -21.60 4.58
C PHE A 90 -16.71 -20.28 4.85
N LYS A 91 -17.99 -20.35 5.23
CA LYS A 91 -18.81 -19.19 5.61
C LYS A 91 -18.19 -18.44 6.78
N VAL A 92 -17.84 -19.14 7.87
CA VAL A 92 -17.24 -18.51 9.05
C VAL A 92 -15.92 -17.83 8.71
N PHE A 93 -15.02 -18.49 7.98
CA PHE A 93 -13.74 -17.88 7.58
C PHE A 93 -13.92 -16.67 6.67
N THR A 94 -14.82 -16.76 5.67
CA THR A 94 -15.07 -15.66 4.73
C THR A 94 -15.61 -14.43 5.46
N PHE A 95 -16.56 -14.62 6.38
CA PHE A 95 -17.08 -13.52 7.20
C PHE A 95 -16.04 -12.95 8.15
N LEU A 96 -15.25 -13.80 8.82
CA LEU A 96 -14.21 -13.35 9.74
C LEU A 96 -13.16 -12.49 9.02
N ILE A 97 -12.68 -12.97 7.86
CA ILE A 97 -11.73 -12.24 7.01
C ILE A 97 -12.35 -10.93 6.50
N GLY A 98 -13.59 -10.96 6.01
CA GLY A 98 -14.25 -9.77 5.46
C GLY A 98 -14.53 -8.69 6.51
N ILE A 99 -15.06 -9.07 7.68
CA ILE A 99 -15.34 -8.14 8.78
C ILE A 99 -14.03 -7.54 9.31
N LEU A 100 -13.01 -8.36 9.52
CA LEU A 100 -11.69 -7.89 9.97
C LEU A 100 -11.09 -6.90 8.97
N GLN A 101 -11.15 -7.19 7.67
CA GLN A 101 -10.68 -6.27 6.63
C GLN A 101 -11.45 -4.94 6.66
N ILE A 102 -12.78 -4.97 6.75
CA ILE A 102 -13.59 -3.74 6.82
C ILE A 102 -13.19 -2.90 8.04
N ALA A 103 -13.03 -3.52 9.21
CA ALA A 103 -12.61 -2.83 10.43
C ALA A 103 -11.22 -2.18 10.27
N LEU A 104 -10.22 -2.95 9.82
CA LEU A 104 -8.85 -2.47 9.66
C LEU A 104 -8.74 -1.37 8.59
N LEU A 105 -9.42 -1.54 7.44
CA LEU A 105 -9.42 -0.54 6.38
C LEU A 105 -10.11 0.76 6.84
N SER A 106 -11.21 0.66 7.59
CA SER A 106 -11.93 1.81 8.14
C SER A 106 -11.09 2.57 9.17
N ILE A 107 -10.39 1.85 10.06
CA ILE A 107 -9.41 2.44 10.98
C ILE A 107 -8.31 3.16 10.20
N GLY A 108 -7.82 2.56 9.11
CA GLY A 108 -6.82 3.16 8.24
C GLY A 108 -7.24 4.47 7.57
N PHE A 109 -8.55 4.72 7.42
CA PHE A 109 -9.08 6.01 6.95
C PHE A 109 -9.04 7.09 8.03
N LEU A 110 -9.38 6.74 9.28
CA LEU A 110 -9.41 7.67 10.40
C LEU A 110 -8.03 8.27 10.69
N PHE A 111 -6.97 7.44 10.64
CA PHE A 111 -5.59 7.90 10.89
C PHE A 111 -4.98 8.74 9.76
N PHE A 112 -5.56 8.76 8.56
CA PHE A 112 -5.00 9.52 7.43
C PHE A 112 -5.45 10.99 7.43
N HIS A 113 -6.66 11.27 7.92
CA HIS A 113 -7.25 12.61 7.85
C HIS A 113 -6.57 13.63 8.79
N THR A 114 -5.73 13.18 9.72
CA THR A 114 -5.05 14.03 10.71
C THR A 114 -3.65 14.51 10.28
N GLY A 115 -3.19 14.16 9.08
CA GLY A 115 -1.86 14.49 8.59
C GLY A 115 -1.76 15.88 7.93
N GLN A 116 -0.67 16.59 8.18
CA GLN A 116 -0.30 17.82 7.46
C GLN A 116 -0.33 17.65 5.93
N SER A 117 -0.33 18.77 5.20
CA SER A 117 -0.21 18.81 3.74
C SER A 117 0.90 17.86 3.24
N LEU A 118 0.56 16.96 2.32
CA LEU A 118 1.47 15.94 1.76
C LEU A 118 2.80 16.52 1.28
N ASP A 119 2.80 17.77 0.80
CA ASP A 119 4.00 18.44 0.28
C ASP A 119 5.05 18.76 1.37
N ARG A 120 4.65 18.86 2.65
CA ARG A 120 5.60 18.98 3.78
C ARG A 120 6.08 17.63 4.31
N LYS A 121 5.32 16.58 4.00
CA LYS A 121 5.63 15.20 4.41
C LYS A 121 6.65 14.56 3.46
N HIS A 122 6.60 14.93 2.19
CA HIS A 122 7.43 14.39 1.11
C HIS A 122 8.22 15.51 0.45
N ILE A 123 9.53 15.57 0.69
CA ILE A 123 10.43 16.53 0.05
C ILE A 123 11.40 15.75 -0.83
N GLU A 124 11.51 16.11 -2.11
CA GLU A 124 12.41 15.47 -3.07
C GLU A 124 13.29 16.53 -3.74
N LYS A 125 14.61 16.36 -3.69
CA LYS A 125 15.59 17.17 -4.43
C LYS A 125 16.36 16.27 -5.41
N SER A 126 16.37 16.63 -6.69
CA SER A 126 17.03 15.86 -7.75
C SER A 126 18.47 16.31 -7.97
N TYR A 127 19.37 15.35 -8.11
CA TYR A 127 20.81 15.55 -8.32
C TYR A 127 21.29 14.76 -9.54
N GLY A 128 20.60 14.92 -10.67
CA GLY A 128 20.91 14.24 -11.93
C GLY A 128 20.56 12.76 -11.88
N ASP A 129 21.52 11.91 -11.54
CA ASP A 129 21.39 10.44 -11.59
C ASP A 129 20.60 9.83 -10.43
N PHE A 130 20.48 10.55 -9.31
CA PHE A 130 19.69 10.14 -8.16
C PHE A 130 18.96 11.35 -7.56
N SER A 131 18.03 11.07 -6.65
CA SER A 131 17.31 12.10 -5.91
C SER A 131 17.38 11.79 -4.43
N ILE A 132 17.42 12.84 -3.60
CA ILE A 132 17.34 12.70 -2.16
C ILE A 132 15.89 12.92 -1.79
N TYR A 133 15.33 11.92 -1.14
CA TYR A 133 13.96 11.89 -0.70
C TYR A 133 13.89 11.92 0.81
N THR A 134 13.23 12.94 1.35
CA THR A 134 12.99 13.08 2.78
C THR A 134 11.52 12.80 3.08
N LEU A 135 11.29 11.90 4.02
CA LEU A 135 9.99 11.58 4.57
C LEU A 135 9.91 12.07 6.01
N THR A 136 9.03 13.03 6.28
CA THR A 136 8.69 13.44 7.64
C THR A 136 7.60 12.50 8.17
N ARG A 137 7.88 11.77 9.25
CA ARG A 137 6.86 11.01 9.99
C ARG A 137 6.61 11.69 11.32
N ASP A 138 5.34 11.89 11.62
CA ASP A 138 4.81 12.65 12.76
C ASP A 138 5.15 14.14 12.75
N VAL A 139 4.11 14.96 12.83
CA VAL A 139 4.20 16.38 13.21
C VAL A 139 2.96 16.71 14.04
N GLY A 140 2.76 15.89 15.07
CA GLY A 140 1.90 16.17 16.21
C GLY A 140 2.70 16.79 17.36
N GLY A 141 2.07 17.02 18.51
CA GLY A 141 2.66 17.75 19.65
C GLY A 141 3.84 17.11 20.38
N LEU A 142 4.32 15.93 19.95
CA LEU A 142 5.40 15.16 20.61
C LEU A 142 6.73 15.13 19.84
N GLY A 143 6.86 15.95 18.78
CA GLY A 143 8.04 15.98 17.92
C GLY A 143 7.95 14.96 16.78
N GLY A 144 8.50 15.32 15.63
CA GLY A 144 8.56 14.47 14.44
C GLY A 144 9.92 13.80 14.24
N SER A 145 9.98 12.82 13.35
CA SER A 145 11.23 12.27 12.85
C SER A 145 11.31 12.44 11.34
N GLN A 146 12.46 12.89 10.86
CA GLN A 146 12.75 12.99 9.43
C GLN A 146 13.64 11.82 9.01
N TYR A 147 13.24 11.17 7.93
CA TYR A 147 13.93 10.03 7.35
C TYR A 147 14.46 10.41 5.99
N PHE A 148 15.77 10.31 5.80
CA PHE A 148 16.45 10.61 4.56
C PHE A 148 16.74 9.33 3.78
N TYR A 149 16.41 9.34 2.50
CA TYR A 149 16.61 8.23 1.58
C TYR A 149 17.27 8.71 0.29
N ILE A 150 18.09 7.84 -0.31
CA ILE A 150 18.50 7.96 -1.70
C ILE A 150 17.44 7.26 -2.55
N LYS A 151 16.85 7.99 -3.49
CA LYS A 151 15.92 7.48 -4.49
C LYS A 151 16.67 7.29 -5.80
N CYS A 152 16.85 6.01 -6.15
CA CYS A 152 17.44 5.58 -7.42
C CYS A 152 16.33 5.24 -8.42
N PRO A 153 16.39 5.75 -9.67
CA PRO A 153 15.50 5.31 -10.74
C PRO A 153 15.83 3.87 -11.13
N LYS A 154 14.79 3.08 -11.43
CA LYS A 154 14.88 1.74 -12.02
C LYS A 154 14.10 1.69 -13.34
N TYR A 155 14.33 0.64 -14.13
CA TYR A 155 13.55 0.36 -15.34
C TYR A 155 12.03 0.46 -15.12
N PHE A 156 11.31 0.82 -16.18
CA PHE A 156 9.86 1.03 -16.20
C PHE A 156 9.35 2.12 -15.23
N GLY A 157 10.19 3.12 -14.95
CA GLY A 157 9.82 4.25 -14.09
C GLY A 157 9.59 3.85 -12.63
N ARG A 158 10.16 2.73 -12.20
CA ARG A 158 10.16 2.32 -10.79
C ARG A 158 11.25 3.06 -10.02
N TYR A 159 11.18 3.02 -8.69
CA TYR A 159 12.23 3.56 -7.85
C TYR A 159 12.62 2.60 -6.73
N GLN A 160 13.86 2.70 -6.29
CA GLN A 160 14.37 2.08 -5.07
C GLN A 160 14.75 3.17 -4.06
N LEU A 161 14.37 2.97 -2.81
CA LEU A 161 14.77 3.83 -1.70
C LEU A 161 15.82 3.11 -0.87
N THR A 162 16.97 3.75 -0.69
CA THR A 162 18.04 3.31 0.22
C THR A 162 18.04 4.24 1.41
N PHE A 163 17.89 3.68 2.62
CA PHE A 163 17.88 4.48 3.85
C PHE A 163 19.27 5.05 4.13
N ILE A 164 19.33 6.34 4.44
CA ILE A 164 20.55 7.04 4.81
C ILE A 164 20.60 7.20 6.32
N LYS A 165 19.69 8.03 6.85
CA LYS A 165 19.73 8.50 8.23
C LYS A 165 18.35 8.90 8.72
N LYS A 166 18.14 8.75 10.02
CA LYS A 166 17.00 9.29 10.76
C LYS A 166 17.50 10.46 11.61
N THR A 167 16.78 11.57 11.58
CA THR A 167 17.01 12.73 12.46
C THR A 167 15.71 13.10 13.17
N ASP A 168 15.83 13.90 14.22
CA ASP A 168 14.69 14.59 14.79
C ASP A 168 14.18 15.65 13.81
N TRP A 169 12.95 16.15 14.04
CA TRP A 169 12.30 17.08 13.13
C TRP A 169 13.05 18.42 13.06
N LEU A 170 13.66 18.69 11.91
CA LEU A 170 14.43 19.91 11.65
C LEU A 170 13.55 21.11 11.26
N ARG A 171 12.23 20.92 11.14
CA ARG A 171 11.23 21.88 10.62
C ARG A 171 11.54 22.40 9.22
N ASP A 172 12.48 23.33 9.12
CA ASP A 172 12.97 23.94 7.89
C ASP A 172 14.44 23.57 7.72
N PHE A 173 14.72 22.79 6.68
CA PHE A 173 16.06 22.31 6.38
C PHE A 173 16.35 22.45 4.90
N ASP A 174 17.61 22.75 4.60
CA ASP A 174 18.14 22.74 3.25
C ASP A 174 19.20 21.66 3.11
N SER A 175 18.98 20.78 2.14
CA SER A 175 20.01 19.85 1.70
C SER A 175 20.69 20.32 0.41
N TYR A 176 22.01 20.18 0.37
CA TYR A 176 22.84 20.33 -0.83
C TYR A 176 23.99 19.32 -0.79
N ILE A 177 24.54 19.00 -1.96
CA ILE A 177 25.66 18.07 -2.12
C ILE A 177 26.90 18.89 -2.49
N ASN A 178 28.02 18.61 -1.83
CA ASN A 178 29.32 19.12 -2.22
C ASN A 178 30.35 17.99 -2.06
N ASP A 179 31.09 17.68 -3.13
CA ASP A 179 32.14 16.65 -3.17
C ASP A 179 31.73 15.32 -2.49
N ASP A 180 30.60 14.74 -2.91
CA ASP A 180 30.01 13.48 -2.41
C ASP A 180 29.56 13.48 -0.94
N VAL A 181 29.57 14.63 -0.28
CA VAL A 181 29.01 14.81 1.06
C VAL A 181 27.66 15.51 0.95
N LEU A 182 26.63 14.87 1.50
CA LEU A 182 25.33 15.46 1.72
C LEU A 182 25.39 16.35 2.98
N PHE A 183 25.23 17.65 2.78
CA PHE A 183 25.07 18.63 3.84
C PHE A 183 23.59 18.89 4.06
N ILE A 184 23.12 18.67 5.29
CA ILE A 184 21.79 19.05 5.74
C ILE A 184 21.99 20.22 6.70
N LYS A 185 21.60 21.42 6.26
CA LYS A 185 21.60 22.62 7.07
C LYS A 185 20.23 22.83 7.69
N THR A 186 20.24 23.16 8.97
CA THR A 186 19.06 23.61 9.72
C THR A 186 19.16 25.11 9.96
N GLU A 187 18.04 25.81 10.20
CA GLU A 187 18.06 27.23 10.62
C GLU A 187 18.92 27.50 11.87
N SER A 188 19.17 26.49 12.70
CA SER A 188 20.04 26.55 13.89
C SER A 188 21.56 26.46 13.59
N ASP A 189 21.95 26.48 12.31
CA ASP A 189 23.35 26.39 11.82
C ASP A 189 24.04 25.04 12.13
N GLU A 190 23.29 24.05 12.62
CA GLU A 190 23.75 22.67 12.74
C GLU A 190 23.82 22.02 11.36
N THR A 191 25.01 21.57 10.99
CA THR A 191 25.27 20.94 9.70
C THR A 191 25.48 19.44 9.90
N HIS A 192 24.50 18.63 9.51
CA HIS A 192 24.70 17.18 9.46
C HIS A 192 25.35 16.81 8.13
N GLN A 193 26.49 16.13 8.23
CA GLN A 193 27.22 15.62 7.07
C GLN A 193 26.97 14.12 6.94
N VAL A 194 26.68 13.67 5.72
CA VAL A 194 26.61 12.25 5.39
C VAL A 194 27.45 12.01 4.16
N ASN A 195 28.46 11.15 4.27
CA ASN A 195 29.29 10.76 3.15
C ASN A 195 28.52 9.78 2.26
N LEU A 196 28.26 10.14 1.01
CA LEU A 196 27.51 9.33 0.06
C LEU A 196 28.36 8.20 -0.53
N SER A 197 29.70 8.30 -0.44
CA SER A 197 30.65 7.30 -0.93
C SER A 197 30.57 5.94 -0.20
N GLU A 198 29.97 5.92 0.99
CA GLU A 198 29.69 4.68 1.73
C GLU A 198 28.49 3.91 1.16
N TYR A 199 27.69 4.56 0.31
CA TYR A 199 26.53 3.98 -0.32
C TYR A 199 26.87 3.65 -1.78
N ASN A 200 26.61 2.41 -2.21
CA ASN A 200 26.66 2.05 -3.63
C ASN A 200 25.57 2.82 -4.38
N LEU A 201 25.93 3.95 -4.98
CA LEU A 201 25.01 4.84 -5.67
C LEU A 201 24.47 4.17 -6.95
N CYS A 202 23.23 3.68 -6.85
CA CYS A 202 22.39 3.25 -7.98
C CYS A 202 23.08 2.32 -9.01
N ASN A 203 23.77 1.28 -8.53
CA ASN A 203 24.50 0.31 -9.38
C ASN A 203 23.61 -0.56 -10.30
N ASP A 204 22.29 -0.55 -10.10
CA ASP A 204 21.32 -1.31 -10.90
C ASP A 204 20.59 -0.37 -11.87
N LYS A 205 21.28 0.13 -12.89
CA LYS A 205 20.61 0.86 -13.99
C LYS A 205 20.00 -0.09 -14.99
#